data_AF-A0A7X6DTK8-F1
#
_entry.id   AF-A0A7X6DTK8-F1
#
_cell.length_a   1.000
_cell.length_b   1.000
_cell.length_c   1.000
_cell.angle_alpha   90.00
_cell.angle_beta   90.00
_cell.angle_gamma   90.00
#
_symmetry.space_group_name_H-M   'P 1'
#
loop_
_entity.id
_entity.type
_entity.pdbx_description
1 polymer ?
#
loop_
_entity_poly.entity_id
_entity_poly.type
_entity_poly.pdbx_seq_one_letter_code
_entity_poly.pdbx_strand_id
1 'polypeptide(L)'
;MKKNWTDAYRRECSAIANELKALAAKISGPEDLWRIHDDLTNKRVEIDQMYDYRYSVLVTVFAGLLREGWITEEDLKGLAAEKIEKIKAISSW
;
A
#
# COMPACT_ATOMS: atom_id res chain seq x y z
N MET A 1 -11.34 -21.00 3.98
CA MET A 1 -11.91 -20.27 2.81
C MET A 1 -10.96 -19.12 2.43
N LYS A 2 -10.08 -19.28 1.42
CA LYS A 2 -9.14 -18.21 0.99
C LYS A 2 -9.00 -18.09 -0.56
N LYS A 3 -9.80 -18.82 -1.34
CA LYS A 3 -9.51 -19.11 -2.75
C LYS A 3 -10.03 -18.06 -3.76
N ASN A 4 -11.02 -17.24 -3.39
CA ASN A 4 -11.75 -16.42 -4.38
C ASN A 4 -11.15 -15.02 -4.60
N TRP A 5 -10.43 -14.46 -3.62
CA TRP A 5 -9.87 -13.11 -3.68
C TRP A 5 -8.59 -13.02 -4.53
N THR A 6 -7.81 -14.10 -4.54
CA THR A 6 -6.55 -14.20 -5.30
C THR A 6 -6.76 -14.11 -6.80
N ASP A 7 -7.86 -14.68 -7.31
CA ASP A 7 -8.17 -14.68 -8.75
C ASP A 7 -8.70 -13.31 -9.23
N ALA A 8 -9.49 -12.63 -8.41
CA ALA A 8 -9.95 -11.26 -8.68
C ALA A 8 -8.75 -10.29 -8.70
N TYR A 9 -7.90 -10.34 -7.68
CA TYR A 9 -6.66 -9.56 -7.60
C TYR A 9 -5.75 -9.80 -8.82
N ARG A 10 -5.54 -11.06 -9.23
CA ARG A 10 -4.73 -11.39 -10.40
C ARG A 10 -5.29 -10.82 -11.71
N ARG A 11 -6.62 -10.85 -11.89
CA ARG A 11 -7.27 -10.29 -13.08
C ARG A 11 -7.13 -8.77 -13.11
N GLU A 12 -7.33 -8.11 -11.98
CA GLU A 12 -7.21 -6.66 -11.87
C GLU A 12 -5.76 -6.19 -12.08
N CYS A 13 -4.79 -6.83 -11.44
CA CYS A 13 -3.37 -6.55 -11.71
C CYS A 13 -2.98 -6.80 -13.17
N SER A 14 -3.55 -7.82 -13.82
CA SER A 14 -3.31 -8.07 -15.25
C SER A 14 -3.90 -6.98 -16.14
N ALA A 15 -5.08 -6.46 -15.82
CA ALA A 15 -5.70 -5.35 -16.54
C ALA A 15 -4.85 -4.07 -16.43
N ILE A 16 -4.39 -3.74 -15.22
CA ILE A 16 -3.50 -2.60 -14.96
C ILE A 16 -2.18 -2.76 -15.72
N ALA A 17 -1.60 -3.96 -15.72
CA ALA A 17 -0.36 -4.23 -16.46
C ALA A 17 -0.53 -4.04 -17.98
N ASN A 18 -1.69 -4.39 -18.54
CA ASN A 18 -1.97 -4.20 -19.97
C ASN A 18 -2.17 -2.72 -20.33
N GLU A 19 -2.91 -1.96 -19.50
CA GLU A 19 -3.00 -0.50 -19.64
C GLU A 19 -1.63 0.16 -19.56
N LEU A 20 -0.82 -0.24 -18.58
CA LEU A 20 0.53 0.30 -18.39
C LEU A 20 1.41 0.06 -19.61
N LYS A 21 1.36 -1.13 -20.21
CA LYS A 21 2.10 -1.42 -21.46
C LYS A 21 1.66 -0.50 -22.61
N ALA A 22 0.37 -0.23 -22.74
CA ALA A 22 -0.15 0.65 -23.77
C ALA A 22 0.21 2.13 -23.54
N LEU A 23 0.27 2.58 -22.28
CA LEU A 23 0.72 3.92 -21.91
C LEU A 23 2.23 4.07 -22.09
N ALA A 24 3.01 3.08 -21.65
CA ALA A 24 4.46 3.05 -21.76
C ALA A 24 4.93 3.11 -23.23
N ALA A 25 4.21 2.44 -24.14
CA ALA A 25 4.49 2.48 -25.57
C ALA A 25 4.29 3.88 -26.20
N LYS A 26 3.61 4.80 -25.51
CA LYS A 26 3.33 6.17 -25.97
C LYS A 26 4.18 7.23 -25.26
N ILE A 27 5.10 6.84 -24.38
CA ILE A 27 5.99 7.77 -23.69
C ILE A 27 6.81 8.54 -24.73
N SER A 28 6.67 9.86 -24.70
CA SER A 28 7.36 10.78 -25.60
C SER A 28 8.35 11.69 -24.86
N GLY A 29 8.23 11.76 -23.53
CA GLY A 29 9.11 12.55 -22.68
C GLY A 29 9.02 12.19 -21.19
N PRO A 30 9.86 12.81 -20.35
CA PRO A 30 9.91 12.56 -18.92
C PRO A 30 8.58 12.82 -18.19
N GLU A 31 7.76 13.76 -18.66
CA GLU A 31 6.47 14.09 -18.07
C GLU A 31 5.48 12.92 -18.17
N ASP A 32 5.52 12.20 -19.29
CA ASP A 32 4.69 11.00 -19.49
C ASP A 32 5.09 9.89 -18.51
N LEU A 33 6.40 9.75 -18.25
CA LEU A 33 6.93 8.77 -17.30
C LEU A 33 6.45 9.06 -15.87
N TRP A 34 6.52 10.32 -15.43
CA TRP A 34 6.09 10.70 -14.08
C TRP A 34 4.57 10.63 -13.91
N ARG A 35 3.80 10.98 -14.93
CA ARG A 35 2.35 10.78 -14.92
C ARG A 35 1.98 9.30 -14.74
N ILE A 36 2.65 8.40 -15.45
CA ILE A 36 2.45 6.94 -15.30
C ILE A 36 2.78 6.49 -13.87
N HIS A 37 3.84 7.03 -13.27
CA HIS A 37 4.20 6.73 -11.88
C HIS A 37 3.10 7.14 -10.89
N ASP A 38 2.56 8.34 -11.04
CA ASP A 38 1.55 8.88 -10.13
C ASP A 38 0.22 8.12 -10.27
N ASP A 39 -0.17 7.80 -11.50
CA ASP A 39 -1.35 6.97 -11.80
C ASP A 39 -1.23 5.57 -11.17
N LEU A 40 -0.05 4.94 -11.26
CA LEU A 40 0.20 3.64 -10.62
C LEU A 40 0.21 3.73 -9.09
N THR A 41 0.67 4.84 -8.52
CA THR A 41 0.63 5.09 -7.08
C THR A 41 -0.82 5.17 -6.58
N ASN A 42 -1.69 5.87 -7.31
CA ASN A 42 -3.11 5.96 -6.97
C ASN A 42 -3.82 4.60 -7.10
N LYS A 43 -3.64 3.89 -8.23
CA LYS A 43 -4.20 2.53 -8.41
C LYS A 43 -3.74 1.55 -7.32
N ARG A 44 -2.49 1.67 -6.87
CA ARG A 44 -1.96 0.87 -5.77
C ARG A 44 -2.72 1.13 -4.47
N VAL A 45 -3.03 2.39 -4.16
CA VAL A 45 -3.81 2.77 -2.96
C VAL A 45 -5.24 2.22 -3.05
N GLU A 46 -5.88 2.28 -4.22
CA GLU A 46 -7.23 1.76 -4.42
C GLU A 46 -7.30 0.23 -4.25
N ILE A 47 -6.39 -0.50 -4.91
CA ILE A 47 -6.27 -1.96 -4.76
C ILE A 47 -5.98 -2.33 -3.30
N ASP A 48 -5.22 -1.50 -2.60
CA ASP A 48 -4.94 -1.70 -1.19
C ASP A 48 -6.13 -1.60 -0.28
N GLN A 49 -6.98 -0.61 -0.54
CA GLN A 49 -8.23 -0.45 0.17
C GLN A 49 -9.20 -1.59 -0.18
N MET A 50 -9.18 -2.09 -1.43
CA MET A 50 -10.15 -3.05 -1.93
C MET A 50 -9.85 -4.50 -1.57
N TYR A 51 -8.57 -4.90 -1.54
CA TYR A 51 -8.16 -6.29 -1.24
C TYR A 51 -7.63 -6.48 0.18
N ASP A 52 -7.72 -5.45 1.02
CA ASP A 52 -7.39 -5.42 2.45
C ASP A 52 -6.18 -6.31 2.80
N TYR A 53 -5.07 -6.06 2.11
CA TYR A 53 -3.83 -6.80 2.32
C TYR A 53 -2.63 -5.91 2.67
N ARG A 54 -2.81 -4.64 3.07
CA ARG A 54 -1.68 -3.76 3.46
C ARG A 54 -2.11 -2.76 4.53
N TYR A 55 -1.96 -2.97 5.84
CA TYR A 55 -0.80 -3.46 6.61
C TYR A 55 0.55 -2.73 6.43
N SER A 56 0.66 -1.73 5.55
CA SER A 56 1.86 -0.86 5.48
C SER A 56 1.58 0.62 5.75
N VAL A 57 0.40 1.14 5.40
CA VAL A 57 0.01 2.51 5.77
C VAL A 57 -0.30 2.58 7.26
N LEU A 58 -0.97 1.55 7.79
CA LEU A 58 -1.31 1.45 9.21
C LEU A 58 -0.07 1.49 10.13
N VAL A 59 1.05 0.91 9.69
CA VAL A 59 2.30 0.89 10.44
C VAL A 59 2.88 2.31 10.55
N THR A 60 2.95 3.04 9.44
CA THR A 60 3.46 4.42 9.43
C THR A 60 2.52 5.39 10.15
N VAL A 61 1.20 5.20 10.01
CA VAL A 61 0.19 6.00 10.72
C VAL A 61 0.27 5.74 12.22
N PHE A 62 0.28 4.48 12.67
CA PHE A 62 0.42 4.17 14.09
C PHE A 62 1.77 4.59 14.66
N ALA A 63 2.85 4.55 13.88
CA ALA A 63 4.14 5.07 14.31
C ALA A 63 4.09 6.59 14.53
N GLY A 64 3.42 7.33 13.64
CA GLY A 64 3.17 8.76 13.82
C GLY A 64 2.32 9.06 15.05
N LEU A 65 1.20 8.35 15.23
CA LEU A 65 0.31 8.51 16.37
C LEU A 65 0.96 8.15 17.71
N LEU A 66 1.79 7.09 17.74
CA LEU A 66 2.54 6.69 18.92
C LEU A 66 3.62 7.73 19.26
N ARG A 67 4.33 8.25 18.26
CA ARG A 67 5.34 9.30 18.43
C ARG A 67 4.75 10.62 18.94
N GLU A 68 3.55 10.96 18.48
CA GLU A 68 2.82 12.16 18.90
C GLU A 68 2.03 11.96 20.21
N GLY A 69 2.04 10.75 20.79
CA GLY A 69 1.39 10.44 22.08
C GLY A 69 -0.13 10.30 22.02
N TRP A 70 -0.71 10.15 20.82
CA TRP A 70 -2.15 9.96 20.63
C TRP A 70 -2.63 8.53 20.94
N ILE A 71 -1.71 7.56 20.95
CA ILE A 71 -1.92 6.16 21.33
C ILE A 71 -0.76 5.66 22.17
N THR A 72 -0.96 4.57 22.90
CA THR A 72 0.05 3.88 23.71
C THR A 72 0.39 2.50 23.11
N GLU A 73 1.45 1.87 23.60
CA GLU A 73 1.78 0.49 23.17
C GLU A 73 0.68 -0.53 23.52
N GLU A 74 -0.13 -0.26 24.55
CA GLU A 74 -1.28 -1.07 24.95
C GLU A 74 -2.29 -1.19 23.81
N ASP A 75 -2.50 -0.08 23.07
CA ASP A 75 -3.43 0.02 21.95
C ASP A 75 -2.97 -0.81 20.72
N LEU A 76 -1.72 -1.28 20.73
CA LEU A 76 -1.13 -2.09 19.65
C LEU A 76 -1.22 -3.62 19.90
N LYS A 77 -1.65 -4.07 21.10
CA LYS A 77 -1.63 -5.49 21.50
C LYS A 77 -2.46 -6.44 20.63
N GLY A 78 -3.39 -5.92 19.83
CA GLY A 78 -4.19 -6.69 18.88
C GLY A 78 -3.52 -6.95 17.52
N LEU A 79 -2.34 -6.35 17.28
CA LEU A 79 -1.61 -6.49 16.03
C LEU A 79 -0.63 -7.67 16.07
N ALA A 80 -0.28 -8.18 14.88
CA ALA A 80 0.76 -9.20 14.78
C ALA A 80 2.12 -8.65 15.28
N ALA A 81 2.87 -9.48 16.02
CA ALA A 81 4.12 -9.07 16.67
C ALA A 81 5.12 -8.38 15.72
N GLU A 82 5.32 -8.91 14.51
CA GLU A 82 6.20 -8.34 13.48
C GLU A 82 5.86 -6.86 13.15
N LYS A 83 4.63 -6.44 13.40
CA LYS A 83 4.11 -5.11 13.04
C LYS A 83 4.23 -4.14 14.19
N ILE A 84 4.03 -4.62 15.41
CA ILE A 84 4.35 -3.86 16.62
C ILE A 84 5.83 -3.47 16.56
N GLU A 85 6.72 -4.40 16.20
CA GLU A 85 8.15 -4.12 16.03
C GLU A 85 8.42 -3.06 14.96
N LYS A 86 7.76 -3.14 13.79
CA LYS A 86 7.91 -2.13 12.73
C LYS A 86 7.37 -0.75 13.14
N ILE A 87 6.26 -0.69 13.87
CA ILE A 87 5.67 0.56 14.38
C ILE A 87 6.63 1.23 15.36
N LYS A 88 7.15 0.47 16.33
CA LYS A 88 8.12 0.94 17.33
C LYS A 88 9.42 1.43 16.70
N ALA A 89 9.92 0.69 15.70
CA ALA A 89 11.12 1.08 14.97
C ALA A 89 10.95 2.42 14.25
N ILE A 90 9.78 2.69 13.67
CA ILE A 90 9.49 3.93 12.92
C ILE A 90 9.12 5.10 13.86
N SER A 91 8.44 4.84 14.98
CA SER A 91 8.07 5.90 15.94
C SER A 91 9.26 6.50 16.69
N SER A 92 10.39 5.78 16.68
CA SER A 92 11.64 6.18 17.32
C SER A 92 12.53 7.07 16.43
N TRP A 93 12.09 7.38 15.21
CA TRP A 93 12.76 8.26 14.24
C TRP A 93 12.20 9.68 14.26
#